data_AF-Q2C413-F1
#
_entry.id   AF-Q2C413-F1
#
_cell.length_a   1.000
_cell.length_b   1.000
_cell.length_c   1.000
_cell.angle_alpha   90.00
_cell.angle_beta   90.00
_cell.angle_gamma   90.00
#
_symmetry.space_group_name_H-M   'P 1'
#
loop_
_entity.id
_entity.type
_entity.pdbx_description
1 polymer ?
#
loop_
_entity_poly.entity_id
_entity_poly.type
_entity_poly.pdbx_seq_one_letter_code
_entity_poly.pdbx_strand_id
1 'polypeptide(L)'
;MTMISAREFSDWLVDRFAEDNQGVSLTREDINILTGRQSFSLGFVHDIHYEVMRHDMAFVTDTTREMFYLVPIAKRPWKEQLKRNYERNYIAMYYH
;
A
#
# COMPACT_ATOMS: atom_id res chain seq x y z
N MET A 1 -11.20 -15.86 -19.52
CA MET A 1 -10.18 -15.14 -18.73
C MET A 1 -9.43 -16.16 -17.90
N THR A 2 -8.10 -16.15 -17.95
CA THR A 2 -7.26 -17.04 -17.13
C THR A 2 -7.13 -16.44 -15.74
N MET A 3 -7.25 -17.26 -14.70
CA MET A 3 -7.05 -16.81 -13.32
C MET A 3 -5.62 -16.32 -13.14
N ILE A 4 -5.47 -15.08 -12.66
CA ILE A 4 -4.16 -14.44 -12.48
C ILE A 4 -3.57 -14.82 -11.13
N SER A 5 -2.27 -15.12 -11.11
CA SER A 5 -1.52 -15.38 -9.87
C SER A 5 -1.32 -14.10 -9.04
N ALA A 6 -0.97 -14.25 -7.76
CA ALA A 6 -0.69 -13.09 -6.90
C ALA A 6 0.49 -12.26 -7.44
N ARG A 7 1.50 -12.93 -7.99
CA ARG A 7 2.67 -12.31 -8.61
C ARG A 7 2.29 -11.48 -9.84
N GLU A 8 1.59 -12.07 -10.80
CA GLU A 8 1.18 -11.34 -12.02
C GLU A 8 0.27 -10.14 -11.69
N PHE A 9 -0.61 -10.28 -10.70
CA PHE A 9 -1.43 -9.15 -10.25
C PHE A 9 -0.60 -8.07 -9.55
N SER A 10 0.42 -8.45 -8.79
CA SER A 10 1.35 -7.52 -8.13
C SER A 10 2.18 -6.76 -9.15
N ASP A 11 2.71 -7.44 -10.17
CA ASP A 11 3.44 -6.82 -11.28
C ASP A 11 2.56 -5.80 -11.99
N TRP A 12 1.29 -6.14 -12.26
CA TRP A 12 0.32 -5.22 -12.87
C TRP A 12 0.06 -3.97 -12.04
N LEU A 13 -0.02 -4.11 -10.71
CA LEU A 13 -0.21 -3.00 -9.76
C LEU A 13 1.02 -2.08 -9.75
N VAL A 14 2.21 -2.65 -9.63
CA VAL A 14 3.48 -1.92 -9.58
C VAL A 14 3.70 -1.15 -10.88
N ASP A 15 3.53 -1.79 -12.03
CA ASP A 15 3.72 -1.18 -13.36
C ASP A 15 2.85 0.07 -13.58
N ARG A 16 1.72 0.18 -12.88
CA ARG A 16 0.76 1.29 -13.05
C ARG A 16 0.82 2.34 -11.96
N PHE A 17 1.18 1.95 -10.75
CA PHE A 17 0.95 2.78 -9.57
C PHE A 17 2.18 2.97 -8.68
N ALA A 18 3.33 2.33 -8.97
CA ALA A 18 4.52 2.49 -8.14
C ALA A 18 5.10 3.92 -8.14
N GLU A 19 4.84 4.71 -9.19
CA GLU A 19 5.24 6.12 -9.25
C GLU A 19 4.23 7.06 -8.55
N ASP A 20 3.07 6.54 -8.12
CA ASP A 20 2.06 7.30 -7.41
C ASP A 20 2.42 7.45 -5.93
N ASN A 21 2.71 8.69 -5.52
CA ASN A 21 3.08 9.02 -4.14
C ASN A 21 1.90 9.07 -3.15
N GLN A 22 0.66 8.98 -3.63
CA GLN A 22 -0.56 8.94 -2.82
C GLN A 22 -1.09 7.50 -2.65
N GLY A 23 -0.75 6.62 -3.60
CA GLY A 23 -1.26 5.25 -3.63
C GLY A 23 -2.69 5.17 -4.18
N VAL A 24 -3.23 3.96 -4.25
CA VAL A 24 -4.55 3.69 -4.82
C VAL A 24 -5.38 2.77 -3.95
N SER A 25 -6.71 2.92 -4.00
CA SER A 25 -7.66 2.04 -3.34
C SER A 25 -8.35 1.13 -4.34
N LEU A 26 -8.61 -0.12 -3.95
CA LEU A 26 -9.39 -1.10 -4.70
C LEU A 26 -10.49 -1.67 -3.80
N THR A 27 -11.62 -1.98 -4.39
CA THR A 27 -12.67 -2.80 -3.77
C THR A 27 -12.38 -4.29 -3.98
N ARG A 28 -13.09 -5.16 -3.26
CA ARG A 28 -13.08 -6.60 -3.55
C ARG A 28 -13.51 -6.92 -4.99
N GLU A 29 -14.49 -6.19 -5.52
CA GLU A 29 -15.00 -6.38 -6.88
C GLU A 29 -13.93 -6.06 -7.93
N ASP A 30 -13.19 -4.95 -7.74
CA ASP A 30 -12.08 -4.59 -8.62
C ASP A 30 -11.04 -5.72 -8.70
N ILE A 31 -10.63 -6.26 -7.55
CA ILE A 31 -9.66 -7.35 -7.49
C ILE A 31 -10.20 -8.61 -8.17
N ASN A 32 -11.47 -8.94 -7.97
CA ASN A 32 -12.10 -10.09 -8.62
C ASN A 32 -12.09 -9.95 -10.15
N ILE A 33 -12.47 -8.78 -10.67
CA ILE A 33 -12.46 -8.47 -12.11
C ILE A 33 -11.04 -8.53 -12.67
N LEU A 34 -10.10 -7.84 -12.02
CA LEU A 34 -8.72 -7.73 -12.47
C LEU A 34 -7.98 -9.07 -12.43
N THR A 35 -8.29 -9.93 -11.47
CA THR A 35 -7.62 -11.24 -11.31
C THR A 35 -8.37 -12.40 -11.97
N GLY A 36 -9.58 -12.17 -12.48
CA GLY A 36 -10.47 -13.21 -12.99
C GLY A 36 -10.94 -14.19 -11.91
N ARG A 37 -10.91 -13.78 -10.63
CA ARG A 37 -11.34 -14.60 -9.49
C ARG A 37 -12.77 -14.25 -9.10
N GLN A 38 -13.56 -15.26 -8.71
CA GLN A 38 -14.87 -15.03 -8.10
C GLN A 38 -14.73 -14.63 -6.61
N SER A 39 -13.70 -15.16 -5.95
CA SER A 39 -13.33 -14.84 -4.59
C SER A 39 -11.84 -15.11 -4.37
N PHE A 40 -11.29 -14.55 -3.30
CA PHE A 40 -9.90 -14.76 -2.90
C PHE A 40 -9.76 -14.82 -1.39
N SER A 41 -8.78 -15.59 -0.94
CA SER A 41 -8.47 -15.78 0.48
C SER A 41 -7.59 -14.66 1.02
N LEU A 42 -7.49 -14.58 2.35
CA LEU A 42 -6.49 -13.70 2.99
C LEU A 42 -5.05 -14.10 2.62
N GLY A 43 -4.79 -15.40 2.36
CA GLY A 43 -3.49 -15.87 1.88
C GLY A 43 -3.10 -15.20 0.55
N PHE A 44 -4.04 -15.09 -0.38
CA PHE A 44 -3.81 -14.38 -1.64
C PHE A 44 -3.43 -12.90 -1.43
N VAL A 45 -4.08 -12.24 -0.47
CA VAL A 45 -3.78 -10.84 -0.11
C VAL A 45 -2.36 -10.71 0.48
N HIS A 46 -1.96 -11.67 1.33
CA HIS A 46 -0.60 -11.71 1.87
C HIS A 46 0.45 -11.97 0.79
N ASP A 47 0.16 -12.84 -0.18
CA ASP A 47 1.06 -13.10 -1.30
C ASP A 47 1.27 -11.82 -2.13
N ILE A 48 0.19 -11.07 -2.41
CA ILE A 48 0.30 -9.75 -3.06
C ILE A 48 1.17 -8.81 -2.24
N HIS A 49 0.90 -8.71 -0.93
CA HIS A 49 1.68 -7.84 -0.04
C HIS A 49 3.17 -8.16 -0.10
N TYR A 50 3.53 -9.45 -0.07
CA TYR A 50 4.91 -9.88 -0.12
C TYR A 50 5.60 -9.52 -1.45
N GLU A 51 4.90 -9.64 -2.57
CA GLU A 51 5.44 -9.29 -3.88
C GLU A 51 5.63 -7.76 -4.03
N VAL A 52 4.62 -6.95 -3.70
CA VAL A 52 4.71 -5.48 -3.86
C VAL A 52 5.71 -4.83 -2.89
N MET A 53 5.99 -5.48 -1.74
CA MET A 53 6.98 -5.02 -0.76
C MET A 53 8.38 -4.87 -1.36
N ARG A 54 8.70 -5.66 -2.39
CA ARG A 54 9.98 -5.59 -3.12
C ARG A 54 10.13 -4.31 -3.95
N HIS A 55 9.03 -3.57 -4.14
CA HIS A 55 8.94 -2.37 -4.95
C HIS A 55 8.66 -1.11 -4.10
N ASP A 56 8.98 -1.14 -2.81
CA ASP A 56 8.71 -0.04 -1.86
C ASP A 56 7.21 0.32 -1.73
N MET A 57 6.32 -0.65 -2.00
CA MET A 57 4.87 -0.51 -1.85
C MET A 57 4.35 -1.50 -0.81
N ALA A 58 3.25 -1.18 -0.14
CA ALA A 58 2.55 -2.08 0.76
C ALA A 58 1.12 -2.31 0.26
N PHE A 59 0.68 -3.57 0.27
CA PHE A 59 -0.72 -3.92 0.02
C PHE A 59 -1.44 -4.13 1.37
N VAL A 60 -2.38 -3.26 1.71
CA VAL A 60 -3.06 -3.23 3.00
C VAL A 60 -4.54 -3.51 2.79
N THR A 61 -5.16 -4.28 3.68
CA THR A 61 -6.60 -4.56 3.63
C THR A 61 -7.30 -4.01 4.88
N ASP A 62 -8.40 -3.30 4.66
CA ASP A 62 -9.42 -3.05 5.68
C ASP A 62 -10.46 -4.16 5.57
N THR A 63 -10.31 -5.18 6.43
CA THR A 63 -11.18 -6.36 6.45
C THR A 63 -12.62 -6.04 6.81
N THR A 64 -12.89 -4.90 7.47
CA THR A 64 -14.25 -4.51 7.87
C THR A 64 -15.04 -3.88 6.73
N ARG A 65 -14.35 -3.22 5.80
CA ARG A 65 -14.96 -2.48 4.68
C ARG A 65 -14.74 -3.14 3.32
N GLU A 66 -14.04 -4.27 3.29
CA GLU A 66 -13.61 -4.95 2.06
C GLU A 66 -12.86 -4.03 1.10
N MET A 67 -12.06 -3.13 1.67
CA MET A 67 -11.23 -2.19 0.93
C MET A 67 -9.76 -2.63 0.98
N PHE A 68 -9.06 -2.38 -0.11
CA PHE A 68 -7.66 -2.70 -0.28
C PHE A 68 -6.93 -1.46 -0.74
N TYR A 69 -5.69 -1.31 -0.30
CA TYR A 69 -4.89 -0.12 -0.55
C TYR A 69 -3.51 -0.55 -0.97
N LEU A 70 -3.05 -0.04 -2.11
CA LEU A 70 -1.65 -0.06 -2.49
C LEU A 70 -1.06 1.29 -2.10
N VAL A 71 -0.15 1.31 -1.13
CA VAL A 71 0.42 2.56 -0.59
C VAL A 71 1.94 2.55 -0.66
N PRO A 72 2.59 3.68 -0.96
CA PRO A 72 4.05 3.78 -0.92
C PRO A 72 4.56 3.67 0.51
N ILE A 73 5.71 3.01 0.68
CA ILE A 73 6.33 2.80 1.98
C ILE A 73 7.23 3.98 2.31
N ALA A 74 6.90 4.66 3.42
CA ALA A 74 7.74 5.73 3.94
C ALA A 74 9.01 5.18 4.59
N LYS A 75 10.19 5.41 3.97
CA LYS A 75 11.51 5.13 4.55
C LYS A 75 11.94 6.22 5.53
N ARG A 76 11.14 6.42 6.59
CA ARG A 76 11.24 7.55 7.52
C ARG A 76 11.16 7.05 8.96
N PRO A 77 12.29 6.79 9.64
CA PRO A 77 12.28 6.31 11.01
C PRO A 77 11.47 7.21 11.95
N TRP A 78 10.52 6.64 12.69
CA TRP A 78 9.57 7.40 13.51
C TRP A 78 10.27 8.30 14.55
N LYS A 79 11.38 7.82 15.15
CA LYS A 79 12.15 8.56 16.16
C LYS A 79 12.70 9.88 15.63
N GLU A 80 13.20 9.88 14.40
CA GLU A 80 13.72 11.10 13.79
C GLU A 80 12.62 12.09 13.43
N GLN A 81 11.42 11.59 13.08
CA GLN A 81 10.28 12.48 12.84
C GLN A 81 9.86 13.20 14.14
N LEU A 82 9.87 12.50 15.27
CA LEU A 82 9.58 13.13 16.56
C LEU A 82 10.61 14.19 16.94
N LYS A 83 11.91 13.93 16.74
CA LYS A 83 12.97 14.91 16.99
C LYS A 83 12.79 16.17 16.15
N ARG A 84 12.59 16.02 14.84
CA ARG A 84 12.33 17.14 13.93
C ARG A 84 11.11 17.96 14.33
N ASN A 85 10.01 17.29 14.71
CA ASN A 85 8.79 17.99 15.13
C ASN A 85 9.00 18.75 16.44
N TYR A 86 9.71 18.16 17.40
CA TYR A 86 10.05 18.83 18.66
C TYR A 86 10.93 20.06 18.43
N GLU A 87 11.98 19.95 17.63
CA GLU A 87 12.86 21.06 17.25
C GLU A 87 12.10 22.18 16.53
N ARG A 88 11.20 21.82 15.60
CA ARG A 88 10.36 22.79 14.89
C ARG A 88 9.43 23.56 15.83
N ASN A 89 8.81 22.85 16.77
CA ASN A 89 7.95 23.47 17.78
C ASN A 89 8.74 24.37 18.73
N TYR A 90 9.96 23.96 19.11
CA TYR A 90 10.85 24.77 19.92
C TYR A 90 11.21 26.07 19.20
N ILE A 91 11.66 26.02 17.94
CA ILE A 91 11.95 27.23 17.15
C ILE A 91 10.72 28.13 17.03
N ALA A 92 9.54 27.58 16.75
CA ALA A 92 8.30 28.38 16.66
C ALA A 92 7.94 29.08 17.97
N MET A 93 8.30 28.52 19.13
CA MET A 93 8.01 29.08 20.45
C MET A 93 8.93 30.23 20.87
N TYR A 94 10.16 30.31 20.34
CA TYR A 94 11.15 31.33 20.72
C TYR A 94 11.27 32.49 19.71
N TYR A 95 10.63 32.38 18.55
CA TYR A 95 10.65 33.40 17.48
C TYR A 95 9.26 33.97 17.17
N HIS A 96 8.35 33.93 18.16
CA HIS A 96 7.11 34.70 18.24
C HIS A 96 7.14 35.59 19.48
#